data_AF-A0A3M1YQM6-F1
#
_entry.id   AF-A0A3M1YQM6-F1
#
_cell.length_a   1.000
_cell.length_b   1.000
_cell.length_c   1.000
_cell.angle_alpha   90.00
_cell.angle_beta   90.00
_cell.angle_gamma   90.00
#
_symmetry.space_group_name_H-M   'P 1'
#
loop_
_entity.id
_entity.type
_entity.pdbx_description
1 polymer ?
#
loop_
_entity_poly.entity_id
_entity_poly.type
_entity_poly.pdbx_seq_one_letter_code
_entity_poly.pdbx_strand_id
1 'polypeptide(L)'
;MKTDVSHSPIPRWLWVLAFICMAIILITAFNATLSRLAADDYAFAKYAKTHDVVAAVSHWYNTWTGSYSSMFMHALLAQFPAEAIGVFLGALVLLWWLGTWWLVYEVGVRLNWTRPRTISFIIADVLCAITIDSLPNIYDTFYWISGALAHVASLVGALYFVAA
;
A
#
# COMPACT_ATOMS: atom_id res chain seq x y z
N MET A 1 35.69 -20.33 21.78
CA MET A 1 35.31 -19.25 22.72
C MET A 1 34.10 -18.53 22.11
N LYS A 2 32.87 -18.89 22.51
CA LYS A 2 31.65 -18.18 22.09
C LYS A 2 31.52 -16.96 23.01
N THR A 3 31.81 -15.77 22.50
CA THR A 3 31.54 -14.53 23.24
C THR A 3 30.03 -14.39 23.31
N ASP A 4 29.49 -14.48 24.52
CA ASP A 4 28.07 -14.25 24.80
C ASP A 4 27.80 -12.75 24.59
N VAL A 5 27.37 -12.39 23.38
CA VAL A 5 27.03 -11.01 23.05
C VAL A 5 25.68 -10.72 23.71
N SER A 6 25.74 -10.23 24.95
CA SER A 6 24.59 -9.68 25.66
C SER A 6 23.98 -8.55 24.83
N HIS A 7 22.91 -8.85 24.11
CA HIS A 7 22.18 -7.85 23.34
C HIS A 7 21.35 -7.00 24.29
N SER A 8 21.69 -5.72 24.42
CA SER A 8 20.89 -4.77 25.20
C SER A 8 19.42 -4.81 24.76
N PRO A 9 18.47 -4.73 25.70
CA PRO A 9 17.05 -4.72 25.35
C PRO A 9 16.71 -3.48 24.52
N ILE A 10 15.72 -3.60 23.63
CA ILE A 10 15.22 -2.43 22.88
C ILE A 10 14.59 -1.46 23.89
N PRO A 11 14.98 -0.17 23.89
CA PRO A 11 14.36 0.83 24.74
C PRO A 11 12.83 0.86 24.63
N ARG A 12 12.12 0.97 25.76
CA ARG A 12 10.65 0.96 25.79
C ARG A 12 10.01 2.06 24.94
N TRP A 13 10.65 3.22 24.82
CA TRP A 13 10.13 4.34 24.03
C TRP A 13 10.05 4.03 22.52
N LEU A 14 10.92 3.16 22.00
CA LEU A 14 10.84 2.72 20.60
C LEU A 14 9.60 1.87 20.33
N TRP A 15 9.16 1.09 21.32
CA TRP A 15 7.91 0.33 21.21
C TRP A 15 6.69 1.23 21.26
N VAL A 16 6.72 2.28 22.08
CA VAL A 16 5.65 3.29 22.10
C VAL A 16 5.57 3.99 20.74
N LEU A 17 6.72 4.38 20.17
CA LEU A 17 6.78 4.97 18.84
C LEU A 17 6.23 4.02 17.77
N ALA A 18 6.69 2.77 17.75
CA ALA A 18 6.20 1.77 16.79
C ALA A 18 4.68 1.57 16.91
N PHE A 19 4.13 1.51 18.13
CA PHE A 19 2.70 1.39 18.34
C PHE A 19 1.91 2.60 17.80
N ILE A 20 2.43 3.82 17.98
CA ILE A 20 1.82 5.04 17.42
C ILE A 20 1.86 5.01 15.88
N CYS A 21 3.01 4.67 15.30
CA CYS A 21 3.16 4.56 13.85
C CYS A 21 2.25 3.48 13.26
N MET A 22 2.19 2.30 13.88
CA MET A 22 1.27 1.23 13.50
C MET A 22 -0.19 1.67 13.59
N ALA A 23 -0.57 2.42 14.64
CA ALA A 23 -1.92 2.95 14.75
C ALA A 23 -2.27 3.89 13.59
N ILE A 24 -1.34 4.76 13.14
CA ILE A 24 -1.54 5.61 11.96
C ILE A 24 -1.80 4.76 10.73
N ILE A 25 -0.99 3.74 10.49
CA ILE A 25 -1.11 2.85 9.32
C ILE A 25 -2.46 2.10 9.34
N LEU A 26 -2.84 1.56 10.49
CA LEU A 26 -4.10 0.84 10.67
C LEU A 26 -5.32 1.76 10.52
N ILE A 27 -5.25 3.00 11.03
CA ILE A 27 -6.32 3.99 10.85
C ILE A 27 -6.45 4.36 9.37
N THR A 28 -5.34 4.56 8.66
CA THR A 28 -5.35 4.81 7.21
C THR A 28 -5.95 3.63 6.44
N ALA A 29 -5.52 2.40 6.73
CA ALA A 29 -6.08 1.20 6.10
C ALA A 29 -7.58 1.03 6.41
N PHE A 30 -8.00 1.29 7.65
CA PHE A 30 -9.41 1.24 8.04
C PHE A 30 -10.24 2.33 7.35
N ASN A 31 -9.74 3.57 7.29
CA ASN A 31 -10.43 4.65 6.60
C ASN A 31 -10.58 4.38 5.10
N ALA A 32 -9.62 3.69 4.47
CA ALA A 32 -9.76 3.23 3.10
C ALA A 32 -10.94 2.26 2.93
N THR A 33 -11.26 1.44 3.92
CA THR A 33 -12.47 0.59 3.88
C THR A 33 -13.77 1.37 3.94
N LEU A 34 -13.72 2.60 4.46
CA LEU A 34 -14.86 3.51 4.55
C LEU A 34 -14.92 4.50 3.38
N SER A 35 -13.91 4.52 2.51
CA SER A 35 -13.88 5.45 1.39
C SER A 35 -14.91 5.06 0.34
N ARG A 36 -15.57 6.09 -0.21
CA ARG A 36 -16.51 5.93 -1.31
C ARG A 36 -15.78 6.22 -2.61
N LEU A 37 -16.23 5.55 -3.66
CA LEU A 37 -15.83 5.83 -5.04
C LEU A 37 -16.02 7.31 -5.35
N ALA A 38 -15.05 7.89 -6.05
CA ALA A 38 -15.16 9.22 -6.59
C ALA A 38 -16.10 9.24 -7.82
N ALA A 39 -16.50 10.44 -8.25
CA ALA A 39 -17.50 10.58 -9.32
C ALA A 39 -17.04 9.96 -10.65
N ASP A 40 -15.75 10.07 -10.94
CA ASP A 40 -15.07 9.47 -12.08
C ASP A 40 -14.99 7.94 -11.99
N ASP A 41 -14.74 7.37 -10.81
CA ASP A 41 -14.77 5.92 -10.58
C ASP A 41 -16.17 5.35 -10.92
N TYR A 42 -17.25 6.05 -10.55
CA TYR A 42 -18.61 5.65 -10.93
C TYR A 42 -18.85 5.73 -12.43
N ALA A 43 -18.36 6.77 -13.10
CA ALA A 43 -18.50 6.91 -14.55
C ALA A 43 -17.74 5.79 -15.29
N PHE A 44 -16.52 5.51 -14.85
CA PHE A 44 -15.72 4.39 -15.35
C PHE A 44 -16.45 3.07 -15.13
N ALA A 45 -16.90 2.81 -13.90
CA ALA A 45 -17.57 1.57 -13.54
C ALA A 45 -18.88 1.38 -14.30
N LYS A 46 -19.66 2.44 -14.52
CA LYS A 46 -20.86 2.40 -15.35
C LYS A 46 -20.51 1.95 -16.77
N TYR A 47 -19.49 2.55 -17.39
CA TYR A 47 -19.06 2.18 -18.74
C TYR A 47 -18.59 0.73 -18.81
N ALA A 48 -17.78 0.28 -17.84
CA ALA A 48 -17.25 -1.08 -17.76
C ALA A 48 -18.28 -2.14 -17.35
N LYS A 49 -19.47 -1.74 -16.87
CA LYS A 49 -20.59 -2.64 -16.62
C LYS A 49 -21.57 -2.70 -17.79
N THR A 50 -21.70 -1.62 -18.56
CA THR A 50 -22.56 -1.58 -19.76
C THR A 50 -21.85 -2.10 -21.01
N HIS A 51 -20.52 -2.09 -21.00
CA HIS A 51 -19.66 -2.69 -22.01
C HIS A 51 -18.80 -3.77 -21.34
N ASP A 52 -18.17 -4.65 -22.11
CA ASP A 52 -17.22 -5.60 -21.53
C ASP A 52 -15.91 -4.90 -21.07
N VAL A 53 -15.13 -5.62 -20.26
CA VAL A 53 -13.85 -5.15 -19.71
C VAL A 53 -12.89 -4.70 -20.82
N VAL A 54 -12.84 -5.41 -21.95
CA VAL A 54 -11.89 -5.11 -23.04
C VAL A 54 -12.28 -3.82 -23.76
N ALA A 55 -13.57 -3.64 -24.02
CA ALA A 55 -14.12 -2.41 -24.59
C ALA A 55 -13.88 -1.21 -23.66
N ALA A 56 -14.06 -1.38 -22.35
CA ALA A 56 -13.77 -0.34 -21.37
C ALA A 56 -12.29 0.06 -21.35
N VAL A 57 -11.38 -0.91 -21.31
CA VAL A 57 -9.93 -0.65 -21.35
C VAL A 57 -9.56 0.08 -22.64
N SER A 58 -10.03 -0.39 -23.79
CA SER A 58 -9.75 0.23 -25.08
C SER A 58 -10.27 1.67 -25.14
N HIS A 59 -11.50 1.90 -24.68
CA HIS A 59 -12.09 3.24 -24.66
C HIS A 59 -11.26 4.20 -23.82
N TRP A 60 -11.07 3.90 -22.53
CA TRP A 60 -10.41 4.82 -21.59
C TRP A 60 -8.90 4.95 -21.83
N TYR A 61 -8.26 3.93 -22.41
CA TYR A 61 -6.88 4.05 -22.89
C TYR A 61 -6.76 5.13 -23.97
N ASN A 62 -7.65 5.14 -24.95
CA ASN A 62 -7.59 6.07 -26.08
C ASN A 62 -8.12 7.47 -25.75
N THR A 63 -8.99 7.62 -24.74
CA THR A 63 -9.69 8.88 -24.46
C THR A 63 -9.22 9.61 -23.20
N TRP A 64 -8.45 8.96 -22.32
CA TRP A 64 -8.10 9.56 -21.02
C TRP A 64 -6.59 9.54 -20.69
N THR A 65 -6.04 8.42 -20.20
CA THR A 65 -4.68 8.43 -19.61
C THR A 65 -3.61 7.77 -20.47
N GLY A 66 -3.98 6.96 -21.46
CA GLY A 66 -3.03 6.14 -22.22
C GLY A 66 -2.30 5.07 -21.40
N SER A 67 -2.73 4.79 -20.16
CA SER A 67 -2.09 3.80 -19.29
C SER A 67 -2.84 2.47 -19.32
N TYR A 68 -2.34 1.50 -20.09
CA TYR A 68 -3.00 0.21 -20.26
C TYR A 68 -3.16 -0.55 -18.94
N SER A 69 -2.10 -0.63 -18.12
CA SER A 69 -2.14 -1.35 -16.84
C SER A 69 -3.14 -0.73 -15.86
N SER A 70 -3.18 0.60 -15.75
CA SER A 70 -4.13 1.30 -14.89
C SER A 70 -5.58 1.11 -15.37
N MET A 71 -5.83 1.23 -16.68
CA MET A 71 -7.17 1.05 -17.24
C MET A 71 -7.66 -0.39 -17.09
N PHE A 72 -6.78 -1.37 -17.29
CA PHE A 72 -7.09 -2.78 -17.07
C PHE A 72 -7.48 -3.07 -15.62
N MET A 73 -6.68 -2.59 -14.67
CA MET A 73 -6.98 -2.77 -13.25
C MET A 73 -8.29 -2.08 -12.85
N HIS A 74 -8.55 -0.86 -13.33
CA HIS A 74 -9.84 -0.20 -13.12
C HIS A 74 -11.02 -1.01 -13.68
N ALA A 75 -10.90 -1.52 -14.90
CA ALA A 75 -11.97 -2.28 -15.55
C ALA A 75 -12.25 -3.62 -14.85
N LEU A 76 -11.23 -4.26 -14.29
CA LEU A 76 -11.38 -5.42 -13.42
C LEU A 76 -12.06 -5.04 -12.10
N LEU A 77 -11.57 -4.01 -11.42
CA LEU A 77 -12.12 -3.56 -10.14
C LEU A 77 -13.58 -3.10 -10.28
N ALA A 78 -13.94 -2.48 -11.41
CA ALA A 78 -15.31 -2.09 -11.72
C ALA A 78 -16.31 -3.24 -11.73
N GLN A 79 -15.87 -4.49 -11.89
CA GLN A 79 -16.75 -5.67 -11.83
C GLN A 79 -17.19 -6.01 -10.39
N PHE A 80 -16.52 -5.45 -9.38
CA PHE A 80 -16.84 -5.70 -7.98
C PHE A 80 -17.82 -4.64 -7.42
N PRO A 81 -18.51 -4.96 -6.31
CA PRO A 81 -19.27 -3.98 -5.54
C PRO A 81 -18.37 -2.86 -5.02
N ALA A 82 -18.92 -1.66 -4.84
CA ALA A 82 -18.17 -0.50 -4.37
C ALA A 82 -17.55 -0.74 -2.98
N GLU A 83 -18.22 -1.52 -2.14
CA GLU A 83 -17.77 -1.91 -0.80
C GLU A 83 -16.49 -2.77 -0.85
N ALA A 84 -16.37 -3.62 -1.88
CA ALA A 84 -15.18 -4.45 -2.06
C ALA A 84 -13.95 -3.61 -2.46
N ILE A 85 -14.17 -2.45 -3.09
CA ILE A 85 -13.08 -1.53 -3.44
C ILE A 85 -12.45 -0.94 -2.19
N GLY A 86 -13.24 -0.48 -1.22
CA GLY A 86 -12.69 0.04 0.03
C GLY A 86 -11.82 -0.99 0.74
N VAL A 87 -12.28 -2.26 0.79
CA VAL A 87 -11.49 -3.37 1.34
C VAL A 87 -10.19 -3.58 0.56
N PHE A 88 -10.25 -3.53 -0.77
CA PHE A 88 -9.06 -3.63 -1.62
C PHE A 88 -8.05 -2.50 -1.34
N LEU A 89 -8.51 -1.26 -1.20
CA LEU A 89 -7.66 -0.11 -0.89
C LEU A 89 -7.01 -0.24 0.49
N GLY A 90 -7.77 -0.65 1.51
CA GLY A 90 -7.24 -0.95 2.84
C GLY A 90 -6.20 -2.07 2.82
N ALA A 91 -6.46 -3.13 2.05
CA ALA A 91 -5.51 -4.23 1.86
C ALA A 91 -4.22 -3.77 1.17
N LEU A 92 -4.29 -2.86 0.19
CA LEU A 92 -3.10 -2.29 -0.45
C LEU A 92 -2.20 -1.54 0.54
N VAL A 93 -2.77 -0.78 1.49
CA VAL A 93 -1.99 -0.10 2.54
C VAL A 93 -1.24 -1.13 3.40
N LEU A 94 -1.90 -2.21 3.80
CA LEU A 94 -1.27 -3.27 4.60
C LEU A 94 -0.21 -4.05 3.83
N LEU A 95 -0.46 -4.33 2.54
CA LEU A 95 0.54 -4.95 1.67
C LEU A 95 1.75 -4.05 1.45
N TRP A 96 1.54 -2.74 1.33
CA TRP A 96 2.65 -1.79 1.24
C TRP A 96 3.50 -1.80 2.50
N TRP A 97 2.88 -1.76 3.68
CA TRP A 97 3.60 -1.88 4.95
C TRP A 97 4.35 -3.22 5.05
N LEU A 98 3.69 -4.34 4.72
CA LEU A 98 4.28 -5.68 4.79
C LEU A 98 5.46 -5.83 3.82
N GLY A 99 5.34 -5.31 2.60
CA GLY A 99 6.42 -5.27 1.61
C GLY A 99 7.60 -4.43 2.07
N THR A 100 7.32 -3.29 2.72
CA THR A 100 8.37 -2.43 3.31
C THR A 100 9.09 -3.15 4.44
N TRP A 101 8.34 -3.77 5.35
CA TRP A 101 8.91 -4.59 6.42
C TRP A 101 9.79 -5.72 5.90
N TRP A 102 9.30 -6.45 4.89
CA TRP A 102 10.04 -7.55 4.28
C TRP A 102 11.33 -7.04 3.63
N LEU A 103 11.26 -6.01 2.79
CA LEU A 103 12.46 -5.44 2.15
C LEU A 103 13.53 -5.05 3.20
N VAL A 104 13.12 -4.33 4.25
CA VAL A 104 14.06 -3.93 5.32
C VAL A 104 14.59 -5.15 6.08
N TYR A 105 13.76 -6.18 6.27
CA TYR A 105 14.18 -7.44 6.87
C TYR A 105 15.26 -8.15 6.06
N GLU A 106 15.10 -8.28 4.74
CA GLU A 106 16.12 -8.89 3.87
C GLU A 106 17.44 -8.10 3.92
N VAL A 107 17.36 -6.77 3.89
CA VAL A 107 18.54 -5.91 4.07
C VAL A 107 19.19 -6.18 5.44
N GLY A 108 18.41 -6.22 6.52
CA GLY A 108 18.91 -6.46 7.86
C GLY A 108 19.55 -7.84 8.03
N VAL A 109 19.01 -8.88 7.39
CA VAL A 109 19.60 -10.22 7.36
C VAL A 109 20.94 -10.20 6.61
N ARG A 110 21.00 -9.58 5.43
CA ARG A 110 22.23 -9.48 4.61
C ARG A 110 23.33 -8.67 5.32
N LEU A 111 22.94 -7.68 6.13
CA LEU A 111 23.84 -6.87 6.94
C LEU A 111 24.13 -7.45 8.33
N ASN A 112 23.64 -8.66 8.65
CA ASN A 112 23.83 -9.33 9.93
C ASN A 112 23.39 -8.50 11.15
N TRP A 113 22.26 -7.80 11.04
CA TRP A 113 21.67 -7.11 12.20
C TRP A 113 21.39 -8.09 13.34
N THR A 114 21.54 -7.65 14.58
CA THR A 114 21.36 -8.49 15.78
C THR A 114 19.92 -8.94 16.01
N ARG A 115 18.94 -8.10 15.60
CA ARG A 115 17.50 -8.39 15.70
C ARG A 115 16.78 -7.96 14.43
N PRO A 116 17.03 -8.62 13.29
CA PRO A 116 16.63 -8.12 11.98
C PRO A 116 15.11 -7.97 11.90
N ARG A 117 14.33 -8.91 12.44
CA ARG A 117 12.85 -8.84 12.43
C ARG A 117 12.31 -7.61 13.16
N THR A 118 12.76 -7.39 14.39
CA THR A 118 12.23 -6.32 15.25
C THR A 118 12.68 -4.95 14.78
N ILE A 119 13.96 -4.81 14.41
CA ILE A 119 14.48 -3.55 13.90
C ILE A 119 13.77 -3.18 12.59
N SER A 120 13.56 -4.16 11.70
CA SER A 120 12.86 -3.92 10.44
C SER A 120 11.40 -3.55 10.63
N PHE A 121 10.72 -4.13 11.61
CA PHE A 121 9.34 -3.76 11.97
C PHE A 121 9.26 -2.29 12.38
N ILE A 122 10.12 -1.85 13.30
CA ILE A 122 10.14 -0.46 13.78
C ILE A 122 10.49 0.51 12.63
N ILE A 123 11.47 0.16 11.79
CA ILE A 123 11.87 0.99 10.65
C ILE A 123 10.72 1.08 9.64
N ALA A 124 10.07 -0.03 9.30
CA ALA A 124 8.96 -0.04 8.35
C ALA A 124 7.76 0.78 8.87
N ASP A 125 7.42 0.64 10.15
CA ASP A 125 6.37 1.45 10.81
C ASP A 125 6.66 2.94 10.67
N VAL A 126 7.87 3.36 11.04
CA VAL A 126 8.27 4.77 10.98
C VAL A 126 8.29 5.29 9.55
N LEU A 127 8.86 4.54 8.60
CA LEU A 127 8.90 4.93 7.19
C LEU A 127 7.49 5.09 6.60
N CYS A 128 6.60 4.13 6.85
CA CYS A 128 5.23 4.20 6.34
C CYS A 128 4.46 5.35 6.98
N ALA A 129 4.57 5.53 8.31
CA ALA A 129 3.88 6.60 9.02
C ALA A 129 4.35 8.00 8.58
N ILE A 130 5.67 8.22 8.45
CA ILE A 130 6.21 9.49 7.93
C ILE A 130 5.77 9.73 6.49
N THR A 131 5.75 8.67 5.66
CA THR A 131 5.28 8.79 4.27
C THR A 131 3.82 9.23 4.24
N ILE A 132 2.94 8.61 5.03
CA ILE A 132 1.52 8.99 5.14
C ILE A 132 1.37 10.45 5.58
N ASP A 133 2.10 10.87 6.62
CA ASP A 133 2.06 12.23 7.17
C ASP A 133 2.59 13.29 6.18
N SER A 134 3.55 12.91 5.34
CA SER A 134 4.20 13.80 4.38
C SER A 134 3.46 13.91 3.04
N LEU A 135 2.37 13.16 2.82
CA LEU A 135 1.63 13.22 1.56
C LEU A 135 0.91 14.57 1.41
N PRO A 136 1.00 15.22 0.23
CA PRO A 136 0.26 16.46 -0.02
C PRO A 136 -1.25 16.24 -0.02
N ASN A 137 -1.69 15.04 -0.43
CA ASN A 137 -3.08 14.62 -0.36
C ASN A 137 -3.19 13.11 -0.11
N ILE A 138 -3.62 12.74 1.10
CA ILE A 138 -3.83 11.35 1.50
C ILE A 138 -5.00 10.70 0.72
N TYR A 139 -6.03 11.49 0.39
CA TYR A 139 -7.24 10.99 -0.29
C TYR A 139 -6.91 10.52 -1.70
N ASP A 140 -6.22 11.35 -2.48
CA ASP A 140 -5.85 11.02 -3.86
C ASP A 140 -4.93 9.79 -3.91
N THR A 141 -4.08 9.60 -2.89
CA THR A 141 -3.09 8.51 -2.88
C THR A 141 -3.67 7.18 -2.41
N PHE A 142 -4.46 7.16 -1.34
CA PHE A 142 -4.90 5.91 -0.70
C PHE A 142 -6.39 5.61 -0.84
N TYR A 143 -7.23 6.62 -1.04
CA TYR A 143 -8.70 6.46 -0.97
C TYR A 143 -9.38 6.58 -2.33
N TRP A 144 -8.68 7.10 -3.34
CA TRP A 144 -9.12 7.14 -4.72
C TRP A 144 -8.47 6.01 -5.53
N ILE A 145 -9.26 5.25 -6.31
CA ILE A 145 -8.76 4.06 -7.00
C ILE A 145 -7.62 4.43 -7.95
N SER A 146 -7.79 5.49 -8.74
CA SER A 146 -6.81 5.88 -9.75
C SER A 146 -5.43 6.17 -9.15
N GLY A 147 -5.38 6.96 -8.08
CA GLY A 147 -4.11 7.27 -7.42
C GLY A 147 -3.56 6.09 -6.63
N ALA A 148 -4.40 5.27 -6.00
CA ALA A 148 -3.95 4.06 -5.32
C ALA A 148 -3.33 3.04 -6.29
N LEU A 149 -3.91 2.85 -7.47
CA LEU A 149 -3.33 2.01 -8.52
C LEU A 149 -2.04 2.59 -9.09
N ALA A 150 -2.01 3.91 -9.34
CA ALA A 150 -0.85 4.57 -9.91
C ALA A 150 0.36 4.55 -8.96
N HIS A 151 0.12 4.80 -7.67
CA HIS A 151 1.18 5.01 -6.69
C HIS A 151 1.38 3.80 -5.78
N VAL A 152 0.34 3.41 -5.03
CA VAL A 152 0.46 2.41 -3.96
C VAL A 152 0.65 1.01 -4.52
N ALA A 153 -0.18 0.60 -5.50
CA ALA A 153 -0.07 -0.73 -6.11
C ALA A 153 1.26 -0.90 -6.85
N SER A 154 1.71 0.13 -7.58
CA SER A 154 3.03 0.15 -8.22
C SER A 154 4.16 0.00 -7.20
N LEU A 155 4.07 0.72 -6.08
CA LEU A 155 5.06 0.65 -5.01
C LEU A 155 5.07 -0.73 -4.33
N VAL A 156 3.90 -1.30 -4.05
CA VAL A 156 3.77 -2.68 -3.56
C VAL A 156 4.47 -3.63 -4.53
N GLY A 157 4.13 -3.59 -5.81
CA GLY A 157 4.77 -4.44 -6.82
C GLY A 157 6.29 -4.32 -6.82
N ALA A 158 6.82 -3.10 -6.75
CA ALA A 158 8.25 -2.84 -6.70
C ALA A 158 8.92 -3.39 -5.43
N LEU A 159 8.32 -3.19 -4.25
CA LEU A 159 8.88 -3.67 -2.98
C LEU A 159 9.03 -5.19 -2.95
N TYR A 160 7.99 -5.91 -3.37
CA TYR A 160 8.04 -7.37 -3.40
C TYR A 160 8.97 -7.90 -4.50
N PHE A 161 9.07 -7.21 -5.64
CA PHE A 161 10.01 -7.58 -6.70
C PHE A 161 11.48 -7.43 -6.27
N VAL A 162 11.81 -6.37 -5.52
CA VAL A 162 13.18 -6.11 -5.06
C VAL A 162 13.56 -6.96 -3.85
N ALA A 163 12.60 -7.33 -3.01
CA ALA A 163 12.84 -8.17 -1.84
C ALA A 163 13.07 -9.66 -2.22
N ALA A 164 12.48 -10.13 -3.32
CA ALA A 164 12.65 -11.48 -3.85
C ALA A 164 14.08 -11.76 -4.36
#